data_AF-A0A7D5M5Y6-F1
#
_entry.id   AF-A0A7D5M5Y6-F1
#
_cell.length_a   1.000
_cell.length_b   1.000
_cell.length_c   1.000
_cell.angle_alpha   90.00
_cell.angle_beta   90.00
_cell.angle_gamma   90.00
#
_symmetry.space_group_name_H-M   'P 1'
#
loop_
_entity.id
_entity.type
_entity.pdbx_description
1 polymer ?
#
loop_
_entity_poly.entity_id
_entity_poly.type
_entity_poly.pdbx_seq_one_letter_code
_entity_poly.pdbx_strand_id
1 'polypeptide(L)'
;MLELDKKVFGKITTKEIIGSDPPEIPDTKDNLEQELVTLLAELESTPKENLEKLLEEQKIAESHINSRPGAMALAQNKIKLFNEYSEKYTQKIKEKLES
;
A
#
# COMPACT_ATOMS: atom_id res chain seq x y z
N MET A 1 17.82 9.55 -4.99
CA MET A 1 18.01 8.09 -4.91
C MET A 1 16.64 7.45 -4.96
N LEU A 2 16.41 6.43 -5.80
CA LEU A 2 15.11 5.76 -5.86
C LEU A 2 14.92 4.98 -4.55
N GLU A 3 13.96 5.36 -3.71
CA GLU A 3 13.62 4.60 -2.49
C GLU A 3 12.82 3.34 -2.86
N LEU A 4 13.44 2.41 -3.60
CA LEU A 4 12.80 1.19 -4.08
C LEU A 4 12.50 0.21 -2.94
N ASP A 5 13.33 0.18 -1.90
CA ASP A 5 13.16 -0.72 -0.75
C ASP A 5 12.24 -0.16 0.33
N LYS A 6 11.67 1.04 0.13
CA LYS A 6 10.71 1.63 1.07
C LYS A 6 9.42 0.83 1.07
N LYS A 7 8.96 0.44 2.26
CA LYS A 7 7.66 -0.20 2.45
C LYS A 7 6.53 0.81 2.24
N VAL A 8 5.54 0.42 1.44
CA VAL A 8 4.41 1.27 1.03
C VAL A 8 3.05 0.64 1.34
N PHE A 9 3.02 -0.66 1.64
CA PHE A 9 1.82 -1.37 2.07
C PHE A 9 2.25 -2.62 2.84
N GLY A 10 2.26 -2.54 4.17
CA GLY A 10 2.80 -3.61 5.02
C GLY A 10 4.26 -3.93 4.67
N LYS A 11 4.53 -5.14 4.20
CA LYS A 11 5.85 -5.61 3.73
C LYS A 11 6.16 -5.26 2.28
N ILE A 12 5.15 -4.86 1.49
CA ILE A 12 5.32 -4.55 0.07
C ILE A 12 6.12 -3.27 -0.10
N THR A 13 7.12 -3.35 -0.96
CA THR A 13 8.06 -2.27 -1.25
C THR A 13 7.68 -1.48 -2.50
N THR A 14 8.20 -0.26 -2.60
CA THR A 14 8.10 0.58 -3.80
C THR A 14 8.58 -0.16 -5.06
N LYS A 15 9.59 -1.01 -4.95
CA LYS A 15 10.13 -1.81 -6.05
C LYS A 15 9.08 -2.75 -6.64
N GLU A 16 8.24 -3.34 -5.82
CA GLU A 16 7.23 -4.29 -6.29
C GLU A 16 6.11 -3.59 -7.07
N ILE A 17 5.79 -2.35 -6.70
CA ILE A 17 4.73 -1.56 -7.34
C ILE A 17 5.22 -0.84 -8.60
N ILE A 18 6.37 -0.17 -8.54
CA ILE A 18 6.88 0.69 -9.62
C ILE A 18 8.32 0.40 -10.03
N GLY A 19 8.98 -0.57 -9.40
CA GLY A 19 10.26 -1.11 -9.83
C GLY A 19 10.08 -2.25 -10.85
N SER A 20 11.18 -2.58 -11.52
CA SER A 20 11.20 -3.48 -12.68
C SER A 20 10.95 -4.97 -12.37
N ASP A 21 10.78 -5.37 -11.11
CA ASP A 21 10.53 -6.75 -10.69
C ASP A 21 9.72 -6.79 -9.39
N PRO A 22 8.75 -7.74 -9.25
CA PRO A 22 8.40 -8.85 -10.16
C PRO A 22 7.51 -8.45 -11.37
N PRO A 23 7.21 -9.33 -12.35
CA PRO A 23 6.24 -9.07 -13.42
C PRO A 23 4.82 -8.71 -12.90
N GLU A 24 4.03 -8.06 -13.76
CA GLU A 24 2.73 -7.43 -13.42
C GLU A 24 1.63 -8.42 -12.96
N ILE A 25 1.70 -9.70 -13.36
CA ILE A 25 0.66 -10.73 -13.14
C ILE A 25 1.33 -12.12 -13.14
N PRO A 26 0.99 -13.06 -12.22
CA PRO A 26 -0.04 -12.99 -11.17
C PRO A 26 0.43 -12.38 -9.83
N ASP A 27 1.73 -12.11 -9.67
CA ASP A 27 2.33 -12.00 -8.35
C ASP A 27 1.94 -10.74 -7.55
N THR A 28 1.71 -9.59 -8.21
CA THR A 28 1.47 -8.32 -7.47
C THR A 28 0.10 -8.26 -6.79
N LYS A 29 -0.95 -8.77 -7.45
CA LYS A 29 -2.31 -8.76 -6.87
C LYS A 29 -2.41 -9.70 -5.68
N ASP A 30 -1.89 -10.92 -5.82
CA ASP A 30 -1.94 -11.93 -4.77
C ASP A 30 -1.14 -11.46 -3.55
N ASN A 31 0.02 -10.81 -3.77
CA ASN A 31 0.80 -10.20 -2.68
C ASN A 31 0.01 -9.09 -1.97
N LEU A 32 -0.64 -8.18 -2.71
CA LEU A 32 -1.47 -7.11 -2.12
C LEU A 32 -2.66 -7.68 -1.33
N GLU A 33 -3.28 -8.75 -1.82
CA GLU A 33 -4.39 -9.40 -1.14
C GLU A 33 -3.97 -10.08 0.15
N GLN A 34 -2.89 -10.87 0.11
CA GLN A 34 -2.34 -11.52 1.31
C GLN A 34 -1.88 -10.51 2.35
N GLU A 35 -1.23 -9.43 1.90
CA GLU A 35 -0.77 -8.38 2.81
C GLU A 35 -1.96 -7.61 3.40
N LEU A 36 -3.02 -7.34 2.64
CA LEU A 36 -4.23 -6.72 3.16
C LEU A 36 -4.86 -7.57 4.27
N VAL A 37 -4.98 -8.89 4.08
CA VAL A 37 -5.50 -9.80 5.12
C VAL A 37 -4.65 -9.71 6.40
N THR A 38 -3.33 -9.68 6.26
CA THR A 38 -2.40 -9.55 7.39
C THR A 38 -2.59 -8.22 8.11
N LEU A 39 -2.60 -7.12 7.37
CA LEU A 39 -2.79 -5.77 7.92
C LEU A 39 -4.13 -5.62 8.64
N LEU A 40 -5.21 -6.21 8.11
CA LEU A 40 -6.52 -6.16 8.76
C LEU A 40 -6.55 -6.98 10.06
N ALA A 41 -5.88 -8.12 10.11
CA ALA A 41 -5.75 -8.89 11.35
C ALA A 41 -4.92 -8.13 12.42
N GLU A 42 -3.82 -7.49 12.02
CA GLU A 42 -3.02 -6.63 12.90
C GLU A 42 -3.80 -5.39 13.36
N LEU A 43 -4.65 -4.86 12.47
CA LEU A 43 -5.48 -3.70 12.76
C LEU A 43 -6.40 -3.98 13.95
N GLU A 44 -6.95 -5.20 14.10
CA GLU A 44 -7.83 -5.60 15.21
C GLU A 44 -7.20 -5.41 16.60
N SER A 45 -5.88 -5.58 16.72
CA SER A 45 -5.14 -5.40 17.98
C SER A 45 -4.49 -4.03 18.13
N THR A 46 -4.57 -3.18 17.10
CA THR A 46 -3.95 -1.85 17.11
C THR A 46 -4.76 -0.85 17.96
N PRO A 47 -4.13 -0.10 18.89
CA PRO A 47 -4.80 0.92 19.70
C PRO A 47 -5.12 2.17 18.88
N LYS A 48 -6.17 2.91 19.27
CA LYS A 48 -6.66 4.08 18.53
C LYS A 48 -5.58 5.15 18.21
N GLU A 49 -4.71 5.47 19.15
CA GLU A 49 -3.61 6.43 18.93
C GLU A 49 -2.67 6.02 17.78
N ASN A 50 -2.50 4.71 17.56
CA ASN A 50 -1.67 4.19 16.48
C ASN A 50 -2.43 4.12 15.14
N LEU A 51 -3.76 4.09 15.17
CA LEU A 51 -4.59 4.09 13.95
C LEU A 51 -4.45 5.41 13.18
N GLU A 52 -4.38 6.56 13.87
CA GLU A 52 -4.17 7.86 13.23
C GLU A 52 -2.80 7.93 12.54
N LYS A 53 -1.76 7.39 13.18
CA LYS A 53 -0.41 7.29 12.60
C LYS A 53 -0.40 6.40 11.36
N LEU A 54 -1.02 5.21 11.43
CA LEU A 54 -1.13 4.30 10.28
C LEU A 54 -1.86 4.95 9.09
N LEU A 55 -2.92 5.70 9.36
CA LEU A 55 -3.67 6.42 8.32
C LEU A 55 -2.80 7.48 7.63
N GLU A 56 -1.98 8.21 8.38
CA GLU A 56 -1.06 9.21 7.84
C GLU A 56 0.07 8.55 7.03
N GLU A 57 0.67 7.47 7.56
CA GLU A 57 1.70 6.70 6.87
C GLU A 57 1.20 6.15 5.53
N GLN A 58 -0.03 5.64 5.49
CA GLN A 58 -0.62 5.12 4.26
C GLN A 58 -0.83 6.22 3.20
N LYS A 59 -1.28 7.43 3.60
CA LYS A 59 -1.39 8.58 2.69
C LYS A 59 -0.04 9.02 2.14
N ILE A 60 1.01 8.99 2.96
CA ILE A 60 2.37 9.31 2.54
C ILE A 60 2.85 8.27 1.51
N ALA A 61 2.56 6.99 1.73
CA ALA A 61 2.88 5.92 0.79
C ALA A 61 2.13 6.08 -0.55
N GLU A 62 0.83 6.39 -0.51
CA GLU A 62 0.04 6.69 -1.71
C GLU A 62 0.63 7.85 -2.51
N SER A 63 0.93 8.97 -1.84
CA SER A 63 1.57 10.12 -2.47
C SER A 63 2.93 9.75 -3.08
N HIS A 64 3.73 8.94 -2.38
CA HIS A 64 5.03 8.48 -2.85
C HIS A 64 4.95 7.66 -4.14
N ILE A 65 3.95 6.78 -4.27
CA ILE A 65 3.72 5.97 -5.47
C ILE A 65 3.16 6.80 -6.62
N ASN A 66 2.17 7.65 -6.34
CA ASN A 66 1.42 8.37 -7.37
C ASN A 66 2.11 9.64 -7.90
N SER A 67 3.00 10.27 -7.12
CA SER A 67 3.67 11.53 -7.51
C SER A 67 4.90 11.35 -8.40
N ARG A 68 5.33 10.10 -8.68
CA ARG A 68 6.58 9.86 -9.40
C ARG A 68 6.44 10.09 -10.92
N PRO A 69 7.20 11.04 -11.49
CA PRO A 69 7.26 11.24 -12.95
C PRO A 69 7.83 9.99 -13.62
N GLY A 70 7.21 9.53 -14.71
CA GLY A 70 7.67 8.35 -15.48
C GLY A 70 7.17 6.98 -14.99
N ALA A 71 6.78 6.85 -13.71
CA ALA A 71 6.14 5.62 -13.19
C ALA A 71 4.77 5.36 -13.87
N MET A 72 4.10 6.43 -14.28
CA MET A 72 2.86 6.39 -15.07
C MET A 72 3.00 5.76 -16.47
N ALA A 73 4.20 5.50 -17.00
CA ALA A 73 4.34 4.91 -18.34
C ALA A 73 4.49 3.38 -18.34
N LEU A 74 5.05 2.79 -17.28
CA LEU A 74 5.51 1.38 -17.30
C LEU A 74 4.80 0.45 -16.30
N ALA A 75 4.09 0.98 -15.28
CA ALA A 75 3.48 0.17 -14.22
C ALA A 75 2.05 0.60 -13.85
N GLN A 76 1.29 1.13 -14.81
CA GLN A 76 -0.05 1.69 -14.52
C GLN A 76 -1.00 0.69 -13.89
N ASN A 77 -0.94 -0.60 -14.25
CA ASN A 77 -1.86 -1.59 -13.68
C ASN A 77 -1.51 -1.88 -12.23
N LYS A 78 -0.22 -1.99 -11.90
CA LYS A 78 0.24 -2.13 -10.51
C LYS A 78 -0.12 -0.94 -9.64
N ILE A 79 0.05 0.27 -10.15
CA ILE A 79 -0.33 1.50 -9.41
C ILE A 79 -1.84 1.51 -9.15
N LYS A 80 -2.66 1.13 -10.13
CA LYS A 80 -4.11 0.99 -9.94
C LYS A 80 -4.46 -0.05 -8.86
N LEU A 81 -3.84 -1.23 -8.92
CA LEU A 81 -4.04 -2.26 -7.89
C LEU A 81 -3.61 -1.75 -6.51
N PHE A 82 -2.41 -1.20 -6.39
CA PHE A 82 -1.93 -0.62 -5.14
C PHE A 82 -2.91 0.40 -4.57
N ASN A 83 -3.42 1.33 -5.39
CA ASN A 83 -4.39 2.33 -4.95
C ASN A 83 -5.70 1.69 -4.48
N GLU A 84 -6.20 0.65 -5.17
CA GLU A 84 -7.42 -0.07 -4.76
C GLU A 84 -7.26 -0.73 -3.38
N TYR A 85 -6.15 -1.44 -3.14
CA TYR A 85 -5.90 -2.09 -1.86
C TYR A 85 -5.56 -1.09 -0.74
N SER A 86 -4.86 0.00 -1.07
CA SER A 86 -4.58 1.11 -0.15
C SER A 86 -5.86 1.80 0.31
N GLU A 87 -6.81 2.00 -0.60
CA GLU A 87 -8.12 2.56 -0.27
C GLU A 87 -8.90 1.63 0.66
N LYS A 88 -8.95 0.32 0.36
CA LYS A 88 -9.60 -0.67 1.23
C LYS A 88 -9.04 -0.64 2.66
N TYR A 89 -7.72 -0.60 2.80
CA TYR A 89 -7.07 -0.54 4.11
C TYR A 89 -7.36 0.78 4.84
N THR A 90 -7.25 1.90 4.14
CA THR A 90 -7.56 3.24 4.67
C THR A 90 -9.01 3.36 5.16
N GLN A 91 -9.97 2.80 4.42
CA GLN A 91 -11.37 2.76 4.86
C GLN A 91 -11.53 1.96 6.16
N LYS A 92 -10.89 0.80 6.27
CA LYS A 92 -10.94 -0.05 7.46
C LYS A 92 -10.31 0.62 8.69
N ILE A 93 -9.22 1.37 8.52
CA ILE A 93 -8.63 2.17 9.60
C ILE A 93 -9.64 3.23 10.10
N LYS A 94 -10.31 3.94 9.19
CA LYS A 94 -11.31 4.97 9.52
C LYS A 94 -12.51 4.38 10.25
N GLU A 95 -13.09 3.30 9.72
CA GLU A 95 -14.20 2.58 10.37
C GLU A 95 -13.84 2.21 11.82
N LYS A 96 -12.60 1.79 12.07
CA LYS A 96 -12.13 1.44 13.41
C LYS A 96 -11.87 2.66 14.30
N LEU A 97 -11.43 3.79 13.76
CA LEU A 97 -11.29 5.03 14.52
C LEU A 97 -12.66 5.54 15.01
N GLU A 98 -13.68 5.40 14.17
CA GLU A 98 -15.07 5.83 14.42
C GLU A 98 -15.85 4.87 15.33
N SER A 99 -15.41 3.61 15.48
CA SER A 99 -15.98 2.60 16.37
C SER A 99 -15.57 2.79 17.83
#